data_AF-A0A3Q3ENT9-F1
#
_entry.id   AF-A0A3Q3ENT9-F1
#
_cell.length_a   1.000
_cell.length_b   1.000
_cell.length_c   1.000
_cell.angle_alpha   90.00
_cell.angle_beta   90.00
_cell.angle_gamma   90.00
#
_symmetry.space_group_name_H-M   'P 1'
#
loop_
_entity.id
_entity.type
_entity.pdbx_description
1 polymer ?
#
loop_
_entity_poly.entity_id
_entity_poly.type
_entity_poly.pdbx_seq_one_letter_code
_entity_poly.pdbx_strand_id
1 'polypeptide(L)'
;EYVTPGGYELEKILNRGSVAYTHVNEVWPNVYIGDETAKDKYNLKKLGITHILNAAEGTWNNVDTGAGYYTGMDIVYYGVVAEDITTFDLSQYFFSAAQFIEATLSNPQSKTNKTFN
;
A
#
# COMPACT_ATOMS: atom_id res chain seq x y z
N GLU A 1 -14.30 25.57 -14.56
CA GLU A 1 -15.04 24.31 -14.81
C GLU A 1 -14.07 23.15 -14.77
N TYR A 2 -14.49 21.99 -14.26
CA TYR A 2 -13.70 20.76 -14.28
C TYR A 2 -13.92 20.03 -15.62
N VAL A 3 -12.85 19.51 -16.21
CA VAL A 3 -12.89 18.65 -17.41
C VAL A 3 -12.19 17.36 -17.06
N THR A 4 -12.85 16.23 -17.32
CA THR A 4 -12.27 14.90 -17.08
C THR A 4 -11.02 14.71 -17.95
N PRO A 5 -9.84 14.49 -17.36
CA PRO A 5 -8.63 14.25 -18.13
C PRO A 5 -8.70 12.91 -18.86
N GLY A 6 -8.17 12.86 -20.09
CA GLY A 6 -7.93 11.60 -20.80
C GLY A 6 -6.71 10.86 -20.23
N GLY A 7 -6.54 9.58 -20.59
CA GLY A 7 -5.43 8.75 -20.08
C GLY A 7 -4.04 9.37 -20.30
N TYR A 8 -3.80 9.95 -21.47
CA TYR A 8 -2.53 10.62 -21.79
C TYR A 8 -2.25 11.84 -20.89
N GLU A 9 -3.28 12.60 -20.51
CA GLU A 9 -3.10 13.74 -19.62
C GLU A 9 -2.83 13.29 -18.19
N LEU A 10 -3.42 12.16 -17.75
CA LEU A 10 -3.09 11.53 -16.46
C LEU A 10 -1.63 11.04 -16.43
N GLU A 11 -1.15 10.37 -17.49
CA GLU A 11 0.25 9.94 -17.59
C GLU A 11 1.23 11.11 -17.51
N LYS A 12 0.91 12.23 -18.18
CA LYS A 12 1.73 13.45 -18.07
C LYS A 12 1.78 13.99 -16.64
N ILE A 13 0.66 13.98 -15.93
CA ILE A 13 0.59 14.45 -14.54
C ILE A 13 1.47 13.56 -13.66
N LEU A 14 1.38 12.23 -13.81
CA LEU A 14 2.20 11.27 -13.07
C LEU A 14 3.70 11.47 -13.33
N ASN A 15 4.10 11.63 -14.59
CA ASN A 15 5.51 11.76 -14.98
C ASN A 15 6.16 13.11 -14.64
N ARG A 16 5.38 14.12 -14.23
CA ARG A 16 5.89 15.46 -13.87
C ARG A 16 6.23 15.59 -12.38
N GLY A 17 5.73 14.69 -11.54
CA GLY A 17 5.96 14.74 -10.09
C GLY A 17 7.39 14.36 -9.74
N SER A 18 8.13 15.25 -9.08
CA SER A 18 9.42 14.91 -8.46
C SER A 18 9.21 14.62 -6.97
N VAL A 19 8.88 13.38 -6.63
CA VAL A 19 8.99 12.90 -5.24
C VAL A 19 10.31 12.14 -5.13
N ALA A 20 11.04 12.34 -4.04
CA ALA A 20 12.25 11.55 -3.80
C ALA A 20 11.87 10.08 -3.73
N TYR A 21 12.47 9.25 -4.59
CA TYR A 21 12.29 7.80 -4.54
C TYR A 21 12.95 7.28 -3.27
N THR A 22 12.15 7.01 -2.25
CA THR A 22 12.58 6.38 -1.00
C THR A 22 11.78 5.11 -0.78
N HIS A 23 12.35 4.15 -0.06
CA HIS A 23 11.72 2.85 0.20
C HIS A 23 10.33 2.95 0.87
N VAL A 24 10.07 4.03 1.61
CA VAL A 24 8.75 4.31 2.20
C VAL A 24 8.51 5.81 2.31
N ASN A 25 7.32 6.26 1.92
CA ASN A 25 6.89 7.64 2.00
C ASN A 25 5.55 7.75 2.74
N GLU A 26 5.41 8.72 3.63
CA GLU A 26 4.10 9.12 4.16
C GLU A 26 3.40 10.00 3.11
N VAL A 27 2.30 9.49 2.55
CA VAL A 27 1.57 10.15 1.45
C VAL A 27 0.29 10.83 1.93
N TRP A 28 -0.16 10.46 3.13
CA TRP A 28 -1.28 11.04 3.87
C TRP A 28 -1.02 10.81 5.36
N PRO A 29 -1.52 11.64 6.30
CA PRO A 29 -1.32 11.40 7.73
C PRO A 29 -1.59 9.96 8.14
N ASN A 30 -0.57 9.30 8.71
CA ASN A 30 -0.57 7.89 9.12
C ASN A 30 -0.73 6.83 8.00
N VAL A 31 -0.62 7.24 6.73
CA VAL A 31 -0.66 6.34 5.57
C VAL A 31 0.67 6.39 4.83
N TYR A 32 1.33 5.25 4.81
CA TYR A 32 2.62 5.06 4.18
C TYR A 32 2.45 4.22 2.92
N ILE A 33 3.17 4.57 1.86
CA ILE A 33 3.36 3.74 0.67
C ILE A 33 4.82 3.34 0.62
N GLY A 34 5.09 2.04 0.49
CA GLY A 34 6.46 1.52 0.39
C GLY A 34 6.57 0.31 -0.54
N ASP A 35 7.81 -0.06 -0.81
CA ASP A 35 8.17 -1.26 -1.57
C ASP A 35 8.27 -2.47 -0.62
N GLU A 36 9.32 -3.28 -0.75
CA GLU A 36 9.68 -4.37 0.14
C GLU A 36 9.88 -4.02 1.62
N THR A 37 9.72 -2.75 2.04
CA THR A 37 9.72 -2.34 3.46
C THR A 37 8.81 -3.15 4.38
N ALA A 38 7.78 -3.82 3.84
CA ALA A 38 6.97 -4.78 4.59
C ALA A 38 7.79 -5.96 5.16
N LYS A 39 8.92 -6.31 4.55
CA LYS A 39 9.84 -7.36 5.02
C LYS A 39 10.73 -6.89 6.19
N ASP A 40 10.91 -5.58 6.39
CA ASP A 40 11.74 -5.06 7.46
C ASP A 40 10.96 -4.84 8.76
N LYS A 41 10.81 -5.92 9.53
CA LYS A 41 10.12 -5.91 10.83
C LYS A 41 10.68 -4.87 11.81
N TYR A 42 11.98 -4.59 11.77
CA TYR A 42 12.59 -3.61 12.66
C TYR A 42 12.13 -2.20 12.30
N ASN A 43 12.17 -1.85 11.02
CA ASN A 43 11.70 -0.55 10.56
C ASN A 43 10.19 -0.39 10.72
N LEU A 44 9.38 -1.43 10.47
CA LEU A 44 7.95 -1.42 10.75
C LEU A 44 7.65 -1.08 12.22
N LYS A 45 8.37 -1.72 13.15
CA LYS A 45 8.23 -1.46 14.59
C LYS A 45 8.69 -0.05 14.95
N LYS A 46 9.80 0.42 14.37
CA LYS A 46 10.35 1.76 14.60
C LYS A 46 9.41 2.87 14.12
N LEU A 47 8.73 2.66 12.99
CA LEU A 47 7.74 3.58 12.44
C LEU A 47 6.39 3.53 13.18
N GLY A 48 6.19 2.48 14.00
CA GLY A 48 4.94 2.23 14.70
C GLY A 48 3.82 1.76 13.77
N ILE A 49 4.17 1.02 12.72
CA ILE A 49 3.16 0.45 11.81
C ILE A 49 2.34 -0.59 12.55
N THR A 50 1.02 -0.47 12.43
CA THR A 50 0.03 -1.34 13.09
C THR A 50 -0.76 -2.17 12.09
N HIS A 51 -0.84 -1.71 10.85
CA HIS A 51 -1.61 -2.34 9.79
C HIS A 51 -0.80 -2.40 8.50
N ILE A 52 -0.86 -3.53 7.80
CA ILE A 52 -0.22 -3.72 6.51
C ILE A 52 -1.27 -4.10 5.48
N LEU A 53 -1.31 -3.36 4.38
CA LEU A 53 -2.04 -3.72 3.18
C LEU A 53 -1.03 -4.13 2.10
N ASN A 54 -0.93 -5.43 1.84
CA ASN A 54 -0.09 -5.93 0.76
C ASN A 54 -0.91 -5.99 -0.54
N ALA A 55 -0.63 -5.09 -1.48
CA ALA A 55 -1.34 -5.00 -2.75
C ALA A 55 -0.73 -5.89 -3.85
N ALA A 56 0.28 -6.70 -3.52
CA ALA A 56 0.96 -7.62 -4.42
C ALA A 56 1.24 -8.95 -3.67
N GLU A 57 0.24 -9.48 -2.97
CA GLU A 57 0.43 -10.74 -2.25
C GLU A 57 0.57 -11.91 -3.23
N GLY A 58 1.58 -12.76 -3.00
CA GLY A 58 1.78 -13.98 -3.79
C GLY A 58 3.22 -14.44 -3.81
N THR A 59 3.44 -15.61 -4.40
CA THR A 59 4.73 -16.33 -4.39
C THR A 59 5.55 -16.15 -5.68
N TRP A 60 4.99 -15.51 -6.71
CA TRP A 60 5.63 -15.33 -8.02
C TRP A 60 5.66 -13.86 -8.43
N ASN A 61 6.86 -13.26 -8.47
CA ASN A 61 7.05 -11.82 -8.74
C ASN A 61 6.10 -10.93 -7.92
N ASN A 62 5.98 -11.21 -6.63
CA ASN A 62 5.05 -10.59 -5.69
C ASN A 62 5.72 -10.47 -4.32
N VAL A 63 5.15 -9.67 -3.43
CA VAL A 63 5.62 -9.57 -2.06
C VAL A 63 5.10 -10.78 -1.29
N ASP A 64 5.94 -11.83 -1.26
CA ASP A 64 5.70 -13.09 -0.55
C ASP A 64 5.80 -12.88 0.98
N THR A 65 4.86 -12.10 1.49
CA THR A 65 4.53 -12.03 2.90
C THR A 65 3.06 -12.42 3.05
N GLY A 66 2.72 -12.97 4.20
CA GLY A 66 1.35 -13.19 4.62
C GLY A 66 1.22 -12.86 6.10
N ALA A 67 0.01 -12.97 6.65
CA ALA A 67 -0.22 -12.69 8.07
C ALA A 67 0.77 -13.42 9.00
N GLY A 68 1.12 -14.68 8.66
CA GLY A 68 2.09 -15.48 9.41
C GLY A 68 3.51 -14.87 9.44
N TYR A 69 3.91 -14.09 8.43
CA TYR A 69 5.19 -13.38 8.43
C TYR A 69 5.30 -12.44 9.62
N TYR A 70 4.21 -11.78 10.01
CA TYR A 70 4.17 -10.80 11.10
C TYR A 70 3.87 -11.43 12.47
N THR A 71 3.91 -12.76 12.59
CA THR A 71 3.70 -13.44 13.88
C THR A 71 4.62 -12.89 14.96
N GLY A 72 4.06 -12.59 16.13
CA GLY A 72 4.76 -11.97 17.24
C GLY A 72 4.88 -10.44 17.15
N MET A 73 4.30 -9.83 16.13
CA MET A 73 4.06 -8.39 16.03
C MET A 73 2.57 -8.11 16.20
N ASP A 74 2.24 -6.96 16.77
CA ASP A 74 0.85 -6.47 16.87
C ASP A 74 0.44 -5.79 15.55
N ILE A 75 0.46 -6.58 14.47
CA ILE A 75 0.16 -6.13 13.11
C ILE A 75 -1.10 -6.82 12.61
N VAL A 76 -2.05 -6.02 12.14
CA VAL A 76 -3.21 -6.48 11.37
C VAL A 76 -2.83 -6.48 9.89
N TYR A 77 -3.04 -7.61 9.23
CA TYR A 77 -2.61 -7.82 7.85
C TYR A 77 -3.82 -7.99 6.92
N TYR A 78 -3.79 -7.29 5.79
CA TYR A 78 -4.74 -7.44 4.69
C TYR A 78 -4.01 -7.66 3.37
N GLY A 79 -4.26 -8.81 2.77
CA GLY A 79 -3.63 -9.27 1.54
C GLY A 79 -4.54 -9.12 0.32
N VAL A 80 -4.01 -8.54 -0.75
CA VAL A 80 -4.63 -8.54 -2.07
C VAL A 80 -3.70 -9.27 -3.03
N VAL A 81 -4.14 -10.43 -3.51
CA VAL A 81 -3.44 -11.17 -4.56
C VAL A 81 -3.72 -10.48 -5.89
N ALA A 82 -2.82 -9.60 -6.28
CA ALA A 82 -2.91 -8.86 -7.53
C ALA A 82 -1.62 -8.96 -8.33
N GLU A 83 -1.76 -8.90 -9.65
CA GLU A 83 -0.65 -8.88 -10.59
C GLU A 83 -0.48 -7.48 -11.15
N ASP A 84 0.75 -6.99 -11.25
CA ASP A 84 1.06 -5.71 -11.90
C ASP A 84 1.07 -5.86 -13.43
N ILE A 85 -0.11 -6.09 -13.99
CA ILE A 85 -0.35 -6.19 -15.43
C ILE A 85 -1.60 -5.39 -15.80
N THR A 86 -1.61 -4.82 -17.01
CA THR A 86 -2.69 -3.93 -17.48
C THR A 86 -4.05 -4.63 -17.61
N THR A 87 -4.07 -5.96 -17.66
CA THR A 87 -5.28 -6.78 -17.80
C THR A 87 -5.85 -7.25 -16.48
N PHE A 88 -5.15 -7.06 -15.37
CA PHE A 88 -5.65 -7.44 -14.05
C PHE A 88 -6.69 -6.42 -13.59
N ASP A 89 -7.88 -6.90 -13.22
CA ASP A 89 -8.92 -6.02 -12.69
C ASP A 89 -8.66 -5.70 -11.21
N LEU A 90 -7.89 -4.65 -10.96
CA LEU A 90 -7.65 -4.17 -9.59
C LEU A 90 -8.90 -3.51 -8.98
N SER A 91 -9.87 -3.09 -9.79
CA SER A 91 -11.01 -2.29 -9.34
C SER A 91 -11.92 -3.04 -8.39
N GLN A 92 -11.97 -4.37 -8.51
CA GLN A 92 -12.72 -5.25 -7.61
C GLN A 92 -12.29 -5.11 -6.14
N TYR A 93 -11.06 -4.65 -5.86
CA TYR A 93 -10.52 -4.48 -4.51
C TYR A 93 -10.60 -3.06 -3.98
N PHE A 94 -11.03 -2.07 -4.78
CA PHE A 94 -11.01 -0.66 -4.37
C PHE A 94 -11.82 -0.41 -3.09
N PHE A 95 -13.03 -0.96 -3.01
CA PHE A 95 -13.89 -0.76 -1.84
C PHE A 95 -13.36 -1.47 -0.59
N SER A 96 -12.95 -2.73 -0.71
CA SER A 96 -12.45 -3.49 0.44
C SER A 96 -11.13 -2.93 0.99
N ALA A 97 -10.22 -2.51 0.09
CA ALA A 97 -8.97 -1.85 0.48
C ALA A 97 -9.23 -0.48 1.13
N ALA A 98 -10.16 0.31 0.58
CA ALA A 98 -10.53 1.60 1.16
C ALA A 98 -11.15 1.44 2.56
N GLN A 99 -12.05 0.47 2.74
CA GLN A 99 -12.65 0.17 4.04
C GLN A 99 -11.61 -0.26 5.07
N PHE A 100 -10.61 -1.04 4.67
CA PHE A 100 -9.50 -1.42 5.56
C PHE A 100 -8.70 -0.20 6.02
N ILE A 101 -8.38 0.71 5.10
CA ILE A 101 -7.67 1.96 5.42
C ILE A 101 -8.52 2.85 6.32
N GLU A 102 -9.80 3.04 6.00
CA GLU A 102 -10.74 3.84 6.80
C GLU A 102 -10.87 3.30 8.23
N ALA A 103 -11.10 1.98 8.37
CA ALA A 103 -11.20 1.33 9.66
C ALA A 103 -9.90 1.49 10.47
N THR A 104 -8.75 1.40 9.80
CA THR A 104 -7.45 1.62 10.46
C THR A 104 -7.35 3.05 10.99
N LEU A 105 -7.66 4.05 10.17
CA LEU A 105 -7.51 5.46 10.51
C LEU A 105 -8.58 5.96 11.51
N SER A 106 -9.64 5.18 11.77
CA SER A 106 -10.60 5.48 12.84
C SER A 106 -9.96 5.50 14.23
N ASN A 107 -8.81 4.83 14.40
CA ASN A 107 -7.97 4.94 15.59
C ASN A 107 -6.80 5.91 15.32
N PRO A 108 -6.70 7.05 16.02
CA PRO A 108 -5.63 8.04 15.81
C PRO A 108 -4.21 7.53 16.04
N GLN A 109 -4.04 6.43 16.79
CA GLN A 109 -2.72 5.82 17.05
C GLN A 109 -2.31 4.82 15.97
N SER A 110 -3.23 4.43 15.09
CA SER A 110 -2.97 3.44 14.07
C SER A 110 -2.28 4.05 12.85
N LYS A 111 -1.39 3.27 12.26
CA LYS A 111 -0.65 3.58 11.04
C LYS A 111 -0.71 2.41 10.08
N THR A 112 -0.96 2.72 8.81
CA THR A 112 -1.05 1.75 7.71
C THR A 112 0.14 1.88 6.78
N ASN A 113 0.81 0.78 6.46
CA ASN A 113 1.75 0.70 5.34
C ASN A 113 1.09 -0.08 4.18
N LYS A 114 1.01 0.54 3.00
CA LYS A 114 0.59 -0.09 1.76
C LYS A 114 1.82 -0.46 0.93
N THR A 115 1.91 -1.73 0.58
CA THR A 115 3.06 -2.29 -0.13
C THR A 115 2.67 -2.79 -1.51
N PHE A 116 3.55 -2.55 -2.49
CA PHE A 116 3.45 -3.04 -3.87
C PHE A 116 4.76 -3.72 -4.27
N ASN A 117 4.74 -4.50 -5.34
CA ASN A 117 5.94 -4.97 -6.03
C ASN A 117 6.34 -3.98 -7.13
#